data_AF-A0A3B9NMT2-F1
#
_entry.id   AF-A0A3B9NMT2-F1
#
_cell.length_a   1.000
_cell.length_b   1.000
_cell.length_c   1.000
_cell.angle_alpha   90.00
_cell.angle_beta   90.00
_cell.angle_gamma   90.00
#
_symmetry.space_group_name_H-M   'P 1'
#
loop_
_entity.id
_entity.type
_entity.pdbx_description
1 polymer ?
#
loop_
_entity_poly.entity_id
_entity_poly.type
_entity_poly.pdbx_seq_one_letter_code
_entity_poly.pdbx_strand_id
1 'polypeptide(L)'
;CHSGQALALLTDASKAERDVLGAMGYSGNEVVLHQDASVMPVRPEVWASWNYHAPLGATQASLTYYMNRLQGFASTQPVLVTLNDAGTIDENLVLKRVHYEHPVFDAAMLAAQGRHGEISGVGRTHYCGAYWRYGFHEDGVVSGLRVVDALVANGA
;
A
#
# COMPACT_ATOMS: atom_id res chain seq x y z
N CYS A 1 7.33 8.52 -2.90
CA CYS A 1 6.99 7.96 -4.23
C CYS A 1 7.32 6.47 -4.23
N HIS A 2 6.65 5.70 -5.10
CA HIS A 2 6.96 4.30 -5.40
C HIS A 2 8.15 4.18 -6.37
N SER A 3 8.73 2.99 -6.51
CA SER A 3 9.88 2.74 -7.40
C SER A 3 9.62 3.14 -8.86
N GLY A 4 8.45 2.80 -9.42
CA GLY A 4 8.09 3.19 -10.78
C GLY A 4 7.92 4.71 -10.93
N GLN A 5 7.38 5.38 -9.92
CA GLN A 5 7.31 6.84 -9.88
C GLN A 5 8.69 7.48 -9.77
N ALA A 6 9.58 6.92 -8.92
CA ALA A 6 10.96 7.38 -8.81
C ALA A 6 11.69 7.24 -10.14
N LEU A 7 11.53 6.10 -10.83
CA LEU A 7 12.09 5.89 -12.17
C LEU A 7 11.58 6.91 -13.19
N ALA A 8 10.28 7.24 -13.16
CA ALA A 8 9.68 8.22 -14.06
C ALA A 8 10.13 9.66 -13.79
N LEU A 9 10.64 9.96 -12.59
CA LEU A 9 11.19 11.28 -12.25
C LEU A 9 12.62 11.48 -12.78
N LEU A 10 13.34 10.40 -13.11
CA LEU A 10 14.71 10.47 -13.60
C LEU A 10 14.72 10.78 -15.10
N THR A 11 15.47 11.82 -15.49
CA THR A 11 15.67 12.16 -16.91
C THR A 11 16.79 11.37 -17.57
N ASP A 12 17.71 10.83 -16.78
CA ASP A 12 18.98 10.22 -17.19
C ASP A 12 19.17 8.83 -16.56
N ALA A 13 18.07 8.13 -16.26
CA ALA A 13 18.10 6.81 -15.64
C ALA A 13 19.12 5.88 -16.32
N SER A 14 19.98 5.26 -15.53
CA SER A 14 20.90 4.22 -15.98
C SER A 14 20.14 2.93 -16.33
N LYS A 15 20.84 1.99 -16.97
CA LYS A 15 20.29 0.65 -17.20
C LYS A 15 19.97 -0.05 -15.88
N ALA A 16 20.87 0.05 -14.89
CA ALA A 16 20.68 -0.57 -13.58
C ALA A 16 19.44 -0.01 -12.87
N GLU A 17 19.21 1.31 -12.90
CA GLU A 17 18.01 1.92 -12.29
C GLU A 17 16.72 1.46 -12.97
N ARG A 18 16.69 1.40 -14.31
CA ARG A 18 15.54 0.83 -15.04
C ARG A 18 15.27 -0.62 -14.65
N ASP A 19 16.32 -1.44 -14.65
CA ASP A 19 16.21 -2.87 -14.37
C ASP A 19 15.76 -3.13 -12.92
N VAL A 20 16.27 -2.37 -11.95
CA VAL A 20 15.96 -2.56 -10.53
C VAL A 20 14.61 -1.93 -10.17
N LEU A 21 14.38 -0.66 -10.48
CA LEU A 21 13.15 0.05 -10.07
C LEU A 21 11.93 -0.43 -10.87
N GLY A 22 12.12 -0.81 -12.13
CA GLY A 22 11.06 -1.31 -13.02
C GLY A 22 10.62 -2.74 -12.73
N ALA A 23 11.46 -3.54 -12.07
CA ALA A 23 11.11 -4.90 -11.64
C ALA A 23 10.18 -4.94 -10.41
N MET A 24 9.97 -3.80 -9.75
CA MET A 24 9.17 -3.68 -8.54
C MET A 24 7.72 -3.33 -8.89
N GLY A 25 6.87 -4.36 -8.94
CA GLY A 25 5.45 -4.23 -9.29
C GLY A 25 4.58 -3.75 -8.13
N TYR A 26 3.42 -3.19 -8.46
CA TYR A 26 2.39 -2.77 -7.51
C TYR A 26 1.01 -3.25 -7.95
N SER A 27 0.14 -3.49 -6.98
CA SER A 27 -1.27 -3.81 -7.17
C SER A 27 -2.13 -2.67 -6.63
N GLY A 28 -3.03 -2.16 -7.48
CA GLY A 28 -4.01 -1.15 -7.10
C GLY A 28 -5.08 -1.72 -6.17
N ASN A 29 -5.43 -0.98 -5.13
CA ASN A 29 -6.51 -1.28 -4.20
C ASN A 29 -7.41 -0.05 -4.09
N GLU A 30 -8.71 -0.26 -4.24
CA GLU A 30 -9.69 0.78 -3.95
C GLU A 30 -10.08 0.72 -2.47
N VAL A 31 -10.08 1.89 -1.82
CA VAL A 31 -10.55 2.06 -0.45
C VAL A 31 -11.73 3.02 -0.47
N VAL A 32 -12.86 2.55 0.03
CA VAL A 32 -14.11 3.31 0.09
C VAL A 32 -14.44 3.57 1.55
N LEU A 33 -14.58 4.83 1.93
CA LEU A 33 -15.19 5.26 3.18
C LEU A 33 -16.69 5.50 2.92
N HIS A 34 -17.55 4.82 3.66
CA HIS A 34 -19.00 4.86 3.46
C HIS A 34 -19.77 4.55 4.75
N GLN A 35 -21.10 4.67 4.68
CA GLN A 35 -22.03 4.35 5.77
C GLN A 35 -23.03 3.24 5.41
N ASP A 36 -22.84 2.61 4.25
CA ASP A 36 -23.69 1.50 3.80
C ASP A 36 -23.43 0.21 4.59
N ALA A 37 -24.33 -0.12 5.50
CA ALA A 37 -24.28 -1.33 6.32
C ALA A 37 -24.68 -2.62 5.56
N SER A 38 -25.15 -2.52 4.31
CA SER A 38 -25.56 -3.69 3.52
C SER A 38 -24.41 -4.67 3.22
N VAL A 39 -23.17 -4.16 3.21
CA VAL A 39 -21.95 -4.98 3.01
C VAL A 39 -21.50 -5.74 4.26
N MET A 40 -22.11 -5.45 5.41
CA MET A 40 -21.76 -6.07 6.69
C MET A 40 -22.51 -7.40 6.87
N PRO A 41 -22.05 -8.27 7.79
CA PRO A 41 -22.83 -9.46 8.16
C PRO A 41 -24.26 -9.10 8.57
N VAL A 42 -25.23 -9.90 8.12
CA VAL A 42 -26.67 -9.67 8.40
C VAL A 42 -26.97 -9.55 9.90
N ARG A 43 -26.19 -10.22 10.75
CA ARG A 43 -26.33 -10.19 12.21
C ARG A 43 -25.36 -9.15 12.80
N PRO A 44 -25.86 -8.02 13.37
CA PRO A 44 -24.99 -6.99 13.94
C PRO A 44 -24.10 -7.49 15.09
N GLU A 45 -24.51 -8.53 15.80
CA GLU A 45 -23.78 -9.09 16.94
C GLU A 45 -22.44 -9.72 16.54
N VAL A 46 -22.28 -10.10 15.27
CA VAL A 46 -21.03 -10.69 14.76
C VAL A 46 -20.15 -9.68 14.03
N TRP A 47 -20.50 -8.39 14.04
CA TRP A 47 -19.67 -7.36 13.43
C TRP A 47 -18.33 -7.27 14.16
N ALA A 48 -17.29 -7.73 13.47
CA ALA A 48 -15.93 -7.63 13.93
C ALA A 48 -15.34 -6.28 13.52
N SER A 49 -14.15 -5.95 14.04
CA SER A 49 -13.42 -4.78 13.55
C SER A 49 -13.08 -4.94 12.07
N TRP A 50 -12.92 -6.18 11.59
CA TRP A 50 -12.48 -6.57 10.26
C TRP A 50 -13.43 -7.67 9.75
N ASN A 51 -14.18 -7.41 8.66
CA ASN A 51 -15.21 -8.31 8.14
C ASN A 51 -14.85 -8.69 6.70
N TYR A 52 -14.46 -9.95 6.51
CA TYR A 52 -14.06 -10.46 5.20
C TYR A 52 -15.26 -10.96 4.41
N HIS A 53 -15.30 -10.60 3.14
CA HIS A 53 -16.24 -11.12 2.16
C HIS A 53 -15.47 -11.74 1.00
N ALA A 54 -15.45 -13.07 0.97
CA ALA A 54 -14.81 -13.88 -0.07
C ALA A 54 -15.74 -15.02 -0.48
N PRO A 55 -16.73 -14.76 -1.36
CA PRO A 55 -17.59 -15.79 -1.93
C PRO A 55 -16.76 -16.86 -2.65
N LEU A 56 -17.29 -18.08 -2.71
CA LEU A 56 -16.65 -19.16 -3.46
C LEU A 56 -16.50 -18.76 -4.93
N GLY A 57 -15.28 -18.85 -5.46
CA GLY A 57 -14.97 -18.47 -6.84
C GLY A 57 -14.65 -16.98 -7.06
N ALA A 58 -14.69 -16.14 -6.01
CA ALA A 58 -14.21 -14.78 -6.10
C ALA A 58 -12.69 -14.74 -6.35
N THR A 59 -12.26 -13.91 -7.29
CA THR A 59 -10.84 -13.69 -7.61
C THR A 59 -10.17 -12.69 -6.69
N GLN A 60 -10.97 -11.92 -5.94
CA GLN A 60 -10.52 -10.91 -4.99
C GLN A 60 -11.43 -10.91 -3.77
N ALA A 61 -10.83 -10.86 -2.58
CA ALA A 61 -11.56 -10.70 -1.33
C ALA A 61 -11.84 -9.21 -1.08
N SER A 62 -13.05 -8.91 -0.61
CA SER A 62 -13.37 -7.62 -0.03
C SER A 62 -13.20 -7.68 1.49
N LEU A 63 -12.81 -6.57 2.09
CA LEU A 63 -12.63 -6.43 3.53
C LEU A 63 -13.25 -5.11 3.99
N THR A 64 -14.22 -5.19 4.90
CA THR A 64 -14.81 -4.01 5.52
C THR A 64 -14.33 -3.86 6.97
N TYR A 65 -13.66 -2.73 7.24
CA TYR A 65 -13.32 -2.28 8.57
C TYR A 65 -14.50 -1.56 9.22
N TYR A 66 -14.93 -2.04 10.39
CA TYR A 66 -15.89 -1.33 11.21
C TYR A 66 -15.16 -0.37 12.15
N MET A 67 -15.02 0.89 11.72
CA MET A 67 -14.15 1.85 12.39
C MET A 67 -14.66 2.29 13.76
N ASN A 68 -15.98 2.28 14.00
CA ASN A 68 -16.51 2.58 15.33
C ASN A 68 -15.99 1.58 16.36
N ARG A 69 -15.90 0.30 16.00
CA ARG A 69 -15.31 -0.73 16.87
C ARG A 69 -13.78 -0.68 16.89
N LEU A 70 -13.15 -0.50 15.73
CA LEU A 70 -11.68 -0.54 15.62
C LEU A 70 -11.00 0.65 16.29
N GLN A 71 -11.57 1.85 16.15
CA GLN A 71 -11.00 3.12 16.62
C GLN A 71 -11.80 3.76 17.77
N GLY A 72 -12.95 3.20 18.14
CA GLY A 72 -13.78 3.72 19.23
C GLY A 72 -14.56 4.99 18.89
N PHE A 73 -14.92 5.21 17.62
CA PHE A 73 -15.67 6.40 17.22
C PHE A 73 -17.07 6.43 17.84
N ALA A 74 -17.46 7.58 18.41
CA ALA A 74 -18.74 7.81 19.08
C ALA A 74 -19.93 8.03 18.12
N SER A 75 -19.74 7.82 16.81
CA SER A 75 -20.79 7.99 15.82
C SER A 75 -21.91 6.97 16.01
N THR A 76 -23.16 7.42 15.89
CA THR A 76 -24.34 6.55 15.86
C THR A 76 -24.55 5.90 14.49
N GLN A 77 -24.02 6.50 13.42
CA GLN A 77 -23.97 5.89 12.09
C GLN A 77 -22.68 5.06 11.95
N PRO A 78 -22.72 3.93 11.21
CA PRO A 78 -21.55 3.10 11.00
C PRO A 78 -20.53 3.83 10.12
N VAL A 79 -19.29 3.89 10.58
CA VAL A 79 -18.14 4.38 9.81
C VAL A 79 -17.42 3.17 9.27
N LEU A 80 -17.61 2.91 7.98
CA LEU A 80 -17.12 1.71 7.31
C LEU A 80 -16.05 2.07 6.29
N VAL A 81 -14.97 1.30 6.30
CA VAL A 81 -13.92 1.39 5.28
C VAL A 81 -13.82 0.06 4.58
N THR A 82 -14.24 0.00 3.32
CA THR A 82 -14.20 -1.23 2.53
C THR A 82 -13.06 -1.19 1.52
N LEU A 83 -12.28 -2.25 1.49
CA LEU A 83 -11.21 -2.48 0.52
C LEU A 83 -11.73 -3.37 -0.59
N ASN A 84 -11.52 -2.95 -1.83
CA ASN A 84 -11.83 -3.73 -3.03
C ASN A 84 -13.30 -4.17 -3.06
N ASP A 85 -14.20 -3.21 -2.90
CA ASP A 85 -15.63 -3.46 -3.04
C ASP A 85 -15.95 -4.09 -4.41
N ALA A 86 -16.88 -5.04 -4.42
CA ALA A 86 -17.32 -5.74 -5.63
C ALA A 86 -18.42 -4.96 -6.39
N GLY A 87 -18.51 -3.64 -6.18
CA GLY A 87 -19.59 -2.79 -6.67
C GLY A 87 -20.90 -2.98 -5.91
N THR A 88 -20.83 -3.30 -4.61
CA THR A 88 -22.02 -3.58 -3.79
C THR A 88 -22.44 -2.41 -2.92
N ILE A 89 -21.57 -1.41 -2.74
CA ILE A 89 -21.85 -0.24 -1.92
C ILE A 89 -22.80 0.73 -2.65
N ASP A 90 -23.83 1.20 -1.96
CA ASP A 90 -24.67 2.31 -2.44
C ASP A 90 -23.86 3.61 -2.52
N GLU A 91 -23.71 4.15 -3.74
CA GLU A 91 -22.98 5.40 -4.01
C GLU A 91 -23.52 6.60 -3.24
N ASN A 92 -24.80 6.62 -2.87
CA ASN A 92 -25.38 7.72 -2.08
C ASN A 92 -24.87 7.74 -0.63
N LEU A 93 -24.29 6.62 -0.17
CA LEU A 93 -23.73 6.45 1.17
C LEU A 93 -22.20 6.51 1.17
N VAL A 94 -21.57 6.72 0.02
CA VAL A 94 -20.12 6.91 -0.12
C VAL A 94 -19.73 8.32 0.34
N LEU A 95 -18.78 8.37 1.26
CA LEU A 95 -18.20 9.63 1.75
C LEU A 95 -16.90 9.98 1.03
N LYS A 96 -16.08 8.96 0.70
CA LYS A 96 -14.79 9.16 0.02
C LYS A 96 -14.31 7.88 -0.64
N ARG A 97 -13.69 8.01 -1.82
CA ARG A 97 -12.91 6.95 -2.48
C ARG A 97 -11.45 7.36 -2.52
N VAL A 98 -10.56 6.42 -2.24
CA VAL A 98 -9.11 6.60 -2.34
C VAL A 98 -8.53 5.39 -3.04
N HIS A 99 -7.65 5.63 -4.01
CA HIS A 99 -6.88 4.57 -4.64
C HIS A 99 -5.49 4.50 -4.01
N TYR A 100 -5.09 3.30 -3.61
CA TYR A 100 -3.75 3.00 -3.11
C TYR A 100 -3.09 1.96 -3.99
N GLU A 101 -1.77 1.94 -3.98
CA GLU A 101 -0.98 0.89 -4.63
C GLU A 101 -0.13 0.19 -3.57
N HIS A 102 -0.17 -1.14 -3.55
CA HIS A 102 0.65 -1.94 -2.63
C HIS A 102 1.70 -2.72 -3.41
N PRO A 103 2.95 -2.81 -2.90
CA PRO A 103 4.00 -3.58 -3.55
C PRO A 103 3.63 -5.07 -3.66
N VAL A 104 3.93 -5.66 -4.81
CA VAL A 104 3.79 -7.11 -5.05
C VAL A 104 5.13 -7.77 -4.79
N PHE A 105 5.20 -8.62 -3.75
CA PHE A 105 6.42 -9.32 -3.36
C PHE A 105 6.60 -10.64 -4.11
N ASP A 106 6.83 -10.54 -5.42
CA ASP A 106 7.19 -11.69 -6.26
C ASP A 106 8.72 -11.92 -6.32
N ALA A 107 9.14 -12.93 -7.09
CA ALA A 107 10.56 -13.25 -7.23
C ALA A 107 11.38 -12.11 -7.88
N ALA A 108 10.77 -11.33 -8.78
CA ALA A 108 11.45 -10.21 -9.43
C ALA A 108 11.66 -9.05 -8.44
N MET A 109 10.65 -8.75 -7.63
CA MET A 109 10.71 -7.77 -6.55
C MET A 109 11.81 -8.11 -5.54
N LEU A 110 11.86 -9.37 -5.07
CA LEU A 110 12.87 -9.82 -4.11
C LEU A 110 14.29 -9.77 -4.68
N ALA A 111 14.46 -10.16 -5.95
CA ALA A 111 15.75 -10.05 -6.64
C ALA A 111 16.17 -8.58 -6.78
N ALA A 112 15.25 -7.67 -7.13
CA ALA A 112 15.52 -6.25 -7.25
C ALA A 112 15.92 -5.60 -5.91
N GLN A 113 15.29 -6.00 -4.80
CA GLN A 113 15.66 -5.51 -3.47
C GLN A 113 17.13 -5.82 -3.11
N GLY A 114 17.63 -7.00 -3.48
CA GLY A 114 19.02 -7.40 -3.28
C GLY A 114 20.04 -6.55 -4.06
N ARG A 115 19.58 -5.81 -5.07
CA ARG A 115 20.39 -4.96 -5.96
C ARG A 115 20.35 -3.49 -5.59
N HIS A 116 19.80 -3.13 -4.42
CA HIS A 116 19.71 -1.73 -3.95
C HIS A 116 21.06 -0.98 -4.01
N GLY A 117 22.14 -1.63 -3.59
CA GLY A 117 23.49 -1.05 -3.56
C GLY A 117 24.09 -0.80 -4.95
N GLU A 118 23.53 -1.37 -6.03
CA GLU A 118 23.95 -1.07 -7.40
C GLU A 118 23.53 0.33 -7.85
N ILE A 119 22.43 0.85 -7.29
CA ILE A 119 21.78 2.07 -7.79
C ILE A 119 21.77 3.21 -6.76
N SER A 120 21.66 2.92 -5.47
CA SER A 120 21.53 3.97 -4.45
C SER A 120 22.91 4.51 -4.04
N GLY A 121 23.04 5.83 -4.02
CA GLY A 121 24.32 6.53 -3.79
C GLY A 121 25.12 6.77 -5.07
N VAL A 122 24.63 6.32 -6.23
CA VAL A 122 25.21 6.58 -7.54
C VAL A 122 24.59 7.86 -8.12
N GLY A 123 25.39 8.70 -8.78
CA GLY A 123 24.88 9.90 -9.44
C GLY A 123 24.24 10.93 -8.50
N ARG A 124 24.59 10.91 -7.21
CA ARG A 124 23.97 11.74 -6.14
C ARG A 124 22.48 11.44 -5.93
N THR A 125 22.02 10.26 -6.31
CA THR A 125 20.65 9.81 -6.14
C THR A 125 20.59 8.68 -5.13
N HIS A 126 19.63 8.74 -4.21
CA HIS A 126 19.38 7.68 -3.23
C HIS A 126 17.93 7.22 -3.29
N TYR A 127 17.71 5.93 -3.03
CA TYR A 127 16.39 5.32 -3.05
C TYR A 127 16.06 4.74 -1.67
N CYS A 128 14.94 5.20 -1.10
CA CYS A 128 14.33 4.68 0.11
C CYS A 128 12.81 4.59 -0.06
N GLY A 129 12.17 3.81 0.80
CA GLY A 129 10.74 3.48 0.74
C GLY A 129 10.46 2.08 1.27
N ALA A 130 9.23 1.84 1.70
CA ALA A 130 8.81 0.57 2.30
C ALA A 130 8.98 -0.63 1.35
N TYR A 131 8.96 -0.38 0.05
CA TYR A 131 9.19 -1.37 -1.01
C TYR A 131 10.62 -1.94 -1.02
N TRP A 132 11.55 -1.40 -0.25
CA TRP A 132 12.88 -2.00 -0.06
C TRP A 132 12.91 -3.16 0.96
N ARG A 133 11.78 -3.48 1.60
CA ARG A 133 11.63 -4.63 2.51
C ARG A 133 10.24 -5.29 2.41
N TYR A 134 9.35 -5.17 3.39
CA TYR A 134 8.08 -5.89 3.43
C TYR A 134 6.85 -4.99 3.31
N GLY A 135 7.04 -3.71 2.94
CA GLY A 135 5.94 -2.80 2.62
C GLY A 135 5.27 -2.13 3.82
N PHE A 136 5.82 -2.29 5.04
CA PHE A 136 5.26 -1.65 6.24
C PHE A 136 5.89 -0.28 6.54
N HIS A 137 5.28 0.44 7.48
CA HIS A 137 5.75 1.78 7.89
C HIS A 137 7.19 1.75 8.43
N GLU A 138 7.51 0.76 9.28
CA GLU A 138 8.86 0.53 9.82
C GLU A 138 9.89 0.35 8.70
N ASP A 139 9.54 -0.39 7.65
CA ASP A 139 10.42 -0.60 6.51
C ASP A 139 10.74 0.70 5.77
N GLY A 140 9.74 1.57 5.64
CA GLY A 140 9.91 2.92 5.12
C GLY A 140 10.93 3.70 5.94
N VAL A 141 10.75 3.75 7.26
CA VAL A 141 11.65 4.45 8.19
C VAL A 141 13.07 3.89 8.11
N VAL A 142 13.23 2.57 8.26
CA VAL A 142 14.56 1.94 8.27
C VAL A 142 15.28 2.11 6.93
N SER A 143 14.57 2.04 5.81
CA SER A 143 15.17 2.30 4.50
C SER A 143 15.65 3.75 4.35
N GLY A 144 14.97 4.71 4.99
CA GLY A 144 15.38 6.12 5.04
C GLY A 144 16.62 6.32 5.90
N LEU A 145 16.66 5.70 7.09
CA LEU A 145 17.85 5.72 7.95
C LEU A 145 19.09 5.18 7.22
N ARG A 146 18.95 4.10 6.45
CA ARG A 146 20.04 3.58 5.61
C ARG A 146 20.60 4.62 4.63
N VAL A 147 19.75 5.51 4.10
CA VAL A 147 20.20 6.61 3.21
C VAL A 147 20.91 7.69 4.01
N VAL A 148 20.37 8.08 5.18
CA VAL A 148 21.00 9.05 6.08
C VAL A 148 22.41 8.59 6.47
N ASP A 149 22.56 7.33 6.89
CA ASP A 149 23.85 6.76 7.27
C ASP A 149 24.86 6.82 6.11
N ALA A 150 24.42 6.52 4.89
CA ALA A 150 25.26 6.60 3.70
C ALA A 150 25.70 8.03 3.36
N LEU A 151 24.84 9.02 3.56
CA LEU A 151 25.18 10.44 3.36
C LEU A 151 26.22 10.91 4.38
N VAL A 152 25.99 10.60 5.65
CA VAL A 152 26.91 10.95 6.75
C VAL A 152 28.28 10.30 6.55
N ALA A 153 28.34 9.02 6.18
CA ALA A 153 29.59 8.31 5.93
C ALA A 153 30.41 8.92 4.77
N ASN A 154 29.75 9.55 3.80
CA ASN A 154 30.39 10.19 2.66
C ASN A 154 30.74 11.67 2.89
N GLY A 155 30.58 12.19 4.12
CA GLY A 155 30.96 13.55 4.49
C GLY A 155 30.03 14.64 3.92
N ALA A 156 28.77 14.29 3.64
CA ALA A 156 27.72 15.24 3.28
C ALA A 156 27.11 15.93 4.51
#